data_AF-A0A8S2XU69-F1
#
_entry.id   AF-A0A8S2XU69-F1
#
_cell.length_a   1.000
_cell.length_b   1.000
_cell.length_c   1.000
_cell.angle_alpha   90.00
_cell.angle_beta   90.00
_cell.angle_gamma   90.00
#
_symmetry.space_group_name_H-M   'P 1'
#
loop_
_entity.id
_entity.type
_entity.pdbx_description
1 polymer ?
#
loop_
_entity_poly.entity_id
_entity_poly.type
_entity_poly.pdbx_seq_one_letter_code
_entity_poly.pdbx_strand_id
1 'polypeptide(L)' 'LTNLLYERRFGPYFVFSLVIGLDPKTGETFVYDSDNIGAITDNVNLATVGTASDYIFGLGMK' A
#
# COMPACT_ATOMS: atom_id res chain seq x y z
N LEU A 1 -0.06 10.83 2.37
CA LEU A 1 0.01 9.79 3.42
C LEU A 1 1.45 9.53 3.87
N THR A 2 2.39 9.31 2.95
CA THR A 2 3.82 9.14 3.24
C THR A 2 4.39 10.18 4.20
N ASN A 3 4.16 11.48 3.96
CA ASN A 3 4.66 12.54 4.85
C ASN A 3 4.17 12.38 6.30
N LEU A 4 2.88 12.05 6.49
CA LEU A 4 2.29 11.84 7.82
C LEU A 4 2.92 10.65 8.56
N LEU A 5 3.20 9.56 7.85
CA LEU A 5 3.83 8.37 8.44
C LEU A 5 5.31 8.63 8.74
N TYR A 6 6.00 9.35 7.84
CA TYR A 6 7.42 9.66 7.98
C TYR A 6 7.70 10.67 9.10
N GLU A 7 6.81 11.63 9.36
CA GLU A 7 6.89 12.55 10.51
C GLU A 7 7.03 11.80 11.85
N ARG A 8 6.52 10.57 11.93
CA ARG A 8 6.57 9.69 13.10
C ARG A 8 7.61 8.57 12.95
N ARG A 9 8.71 8.80 12.20
CA ARG A 9 9.71 7.77 11.87
C ARG A 9 10.25 6.96 13.07
N PHE A 10 10.44 7.59 14.22
CA PHE A 10 10.98 6.97 15.45
C PHE A 10 9.93 6.70 16.54
N GLY A 11 8.65 6.83 16.19
CA GLY A 11 7.51 6.45 17.01
C GLY A 11 6.30 6.24 16.10
N PRO A 12 6.39 5.27 15.17
CA PRO A 12 5.47 5.17 14.04
C PRO A 12 4.07 4.77 14.50
N TYR A 13 3.08 5.11 13.68
CA TYR A 13 1.80 4.43 13.75
C TYR A 13 2.02 2.99 13.29
N PHE A 14 1.64 1.99 14.08
CA PHE A 14 1.75 0.57 13.72
C PHE A 14 0.67 0.19 12.71
N VAL A 15 0.73 0.80 11.52
CA VAL A 15 -0.23 0.65 10.43
C VAL A 15 0.52 0.37 9.13
N PHE A 16 -0.09 -0.46 8.29
CA PHE A 16 0.32 -0.64 6.90
C PHE A 16 -0.81 -0.13 6.03
N SER A 17 -0.49 0.70 5.04
CA SER A 17 -1.51 1.39 4.26
C SER A 17 -1.65 0.78 2.87
N LEU A 18 -2.89 0.74 2.39
CA LEU A 18 -3.25 0.32 1.04
C LEU A 18 -4.16 1.40 0.46
N VAL A 19 -3.70 2.05 -0.60
CA VAL A 19 -4.41 3.12 -1.30
C VAL A 19 -4.76 2.63 -2.69
N ILE A 20 -6.06 2.60 -2.99
CA ILE A 20 -6.60 2.18 -4.28
C ILE A 20 -7.47 3.30 -4.81
N GLY A 21 -7.33 3.61 -6.09
CA GLY A 21 -8.20 4.58 -6.73
C GLY A 21 -8.31 4.38 -8.24
N LEU A 22 -9.22 5.16 -8.80
CA LEU A 22 -9.54 5.23 -10.22
C LEU A 22 -9.46 6.70 -10.62
N ASP A 23 -8.64 7.04 -11.59
CA ASP A 23 -8.61 8.38 -12.15
C ASP A 23 -9.95 8.63 -12.89
N PRO A 24 -10.76 9.61 -12.47
CA PRO A 24 -12.07 9.86 -13.05
C PRO A 24 -12.01 10.42 -14.49
N LYS A 25 -10.84 10.86 -14.97
CA LYS A 25 -10.65 11.42 -16.32
C LYS A 25 -10.07 10.40 -17.29
N THR A 26 -9.05 9.65 -16.87
CA THR A 26 -8.38 8.66 -17.73
C THR A 26 -9.00 7.27 -17.60
N GLY A 27 -9.68 6.99 -16.47
CA GLY A 27 -10.16 5.66 -16.14
C GLY A 27 -9.03 4.71 -15.72
N GLU A 28 -7.81 5.22 -15.49
CA GLU A 28 -6.68 4.39 -15.04
C GLU A 28 -6.80 4.08 -13.56
N THR A 29 -6.61 2.81 -13.21
CA THR A 29 -6.56 2.36 -11.82
C THR A 29 -5.15 2.49 -11.28
N PHE A 30 -5.04 2.85 -10.02
CA PHE A 30 -3.77 2.83 -9.30
C PHE A 30 -3.93 2.10 -7.98
N VAL A 31 -2.89 1.36 -7.60
CA VAL A 31 -2.80 0.62 -6.35
C VAL A 31 -1.42 0.88 -5.76
N TYR A 32 -1.39 1.37 -4.53
CA TYR A 32 -0.17 1.64 -3.78
C TYR A 32 -0.27 1.02 -2.39
N ASP A 33 0.76 0.31 -1.97
CA ASP A 33 0.96 -0.03 -0.56
C ASP A 33 2.06 0.82 0.06
N SER A 34 1.97 1.02 1.37
CA SER A 34 3.09 1.59 2.13
C SER A 34 3.30 0.91 3.47
N ASP A 35 4.56 0.90 3.91
CA ASP A 35 4.91 0.52 5.27
C ASP A 35 4.52 1.59 6.31
N ASN A 36 4.84 1.32 7.57
CA ASN A 36 4.55 2.19 8.72
C ASN A 36 5.39 3.47 8.80
N ILE A 37 6.36 3.65 7.90
CA ILE A 37 7.18 4.86 7.77
C ILE A 37 6.94 5.57 6.43
N GLY A 38 6.03 5.06 5.61
CA GLY A 38 5.57 5.70 4.37
C GLY A 38 6.38 5.33 3.13
N ALA A 39 7.21 4.29 3.16
CA ALA A 39 7.84 3.75 1.95
C ALA A 39 6.76 3.17 1.03
N ILE A 40 6.64 3.69 -0.19
CA ILE A 40 5.61 3.29 -1.16
C ILE A 40 6.17 2.21 -2.08
N THR A 41 5.38 1.16 -2.33
CA THR A 41 5.55 0.25 -3.45
C THR A 41 4.49 0.55 -4.51
N ASP A 42 4.92 0.77 -5.75
CA ASP A 42 4.01 0.90 -6.89
C ASP A 42 3.71 -0.49 -7.45
N ASN A 43 2.43 -0.86 -7.46
CA ASN A 43 1.96 -2.17 -7.87
C ASN A 43 0.79 -2.01 -8.84
N VAL A 44 0.98 -2.42 -10.09
CA VAL A 44 -0.04 -2.20 -11.14
C VAL A 44 -1.28 -3.09 -10.94
N ASN A 45 -1.12 -4.28 -10.37
CA ASN A 45 -2.16 -5.32 -10.39
C ASN A 45 -2.54 -5.90 -9.02
N LEU A 46 -1.65 -5.84 -8.02
CA LEU A 46 -1.86 -6.49 -6.73
C LEU A 46 -0.99 -5.85 -5.65
N ALA A 47 -1.62 -5.44 -4.56
CA ALA A 47 -0.92 -5.07 -3.33
C ALA A 47 -1.59 -5.73 -2.13
N THR A 48 -0.79 -6.17 -1.17
CA THR A 48 -1.25 -6.93 0.00
C THR A 48 -0.61 -6.38 1.26
N VAL A 49 -1.39 -6.19 2.32
CA VAL A 49 -0.92 -5.68 3.60
C VAL A 49 -1.53 -6.49 4.75
N GLY A 50 -0.86 -6.48 5.91
CA GLY A 50 -1.32 -7.16 7.12
C GLY A 50 -0.76 -8.57 7.30
N THR A 51 -1.20 -9.27 8.35
CA THR A 51 -0.58 -10.52 8.81
C THR A 51 -0.73 -11.70 7.86
N ALA A 52 -1.73 -11.67 6.98
CA ALA A 52 -1.98 -12.71 5.98
C ALA A 52 -1.52 -12.31 4.57
N SER A 53 -0.74 -11.22 4.43
CA SER A 53 -0.29 -10.69 3.14
C SER A 53 0.35 -11.76 2.27
N ASP A 54 1.22 -12.59 2.84
CA ASP A 54 1.97 -13.61 2.11
C ASP A 54 1.06 -14.71 1.53
N TYR A 55 0.00 -15.07 2.26
CA TYR A 55 -0.99 -16.04 1.79
C TYR A 55 -1.82 -15.47 0.65
N ILE A 56 -2.25 -14.21 0.76
CA ILE A 56 -3.02 -13.52 -0.29
C ILE A 56 -2.15 -13.31 -1.53
N PHE A 57 -0.89 -12.92 -1.34
CA PHE A 57 0.07 -12.76 -2.43
C PHE A 57 0.30 -14.08 -3.17
N GLY A 58 0.46 -15.19 -2.44
CA GLY A 58 0.59 -16.52 -3.03
C GLY A 58 -0.67 -17.02 -3.77
N LEU A 59 -1.86 -16.57 -3.37
CA LEU A 59 -3.11 -16.86 -4.09
C LEU A 59 -3.29 -16.00 -5.35
N GLY A 60 -2.85 -14.74 -5.31
CA GLY A 60 -3.03 -13.76 -6.38
C GLY A 60 -2.03 -13.88 -7.54
N MET A 61 -0.94 -14.63 -7.39
CA MET A 61 0.06 -14.87 -8.45
C MET A 61 -0.27 -16.05 -9.39
N LYS A 62 -1.52 -16.51 -9.43
CA LYS A 62 -1.93 -17.68 -10.21
C LYS A 62 -2.63 -17.34 -11.52
#